data_AF-A0A919TV44-F1
#
_entry.id   AF-A0A919TV44-F1
#
_cell.length_a   1.000
_cell.length_b   1.000
_cell.length_c   1.000
_cell.angle_alpha   90.00
_cell.angle_beta   90.00
_cell.angle_gamma   90.00
#
_symmetry.space_group_name_H-M   'P 1'
#
loop_
_entity.id
_entity.type
_entity.pdbx_description
1 polymer ?
#
loop_
_entity_poly.entity_id
_entity_poly.type
_entity_poly.pdbx_seq_one_letter_code
_entity_poly.pdbx_strand_id
1 'polypeptide(L)'
;MPKFETPEPISVTLDYAVGNVRIAASDRTDTVVEVRPSHESDESDVQAARETRVDYSNGTLQVTGPKRLFDFSKKTRAVEVTIELPAGSRLDAHLQMGEVRTTGRLGDSKIKTTGNILLERTGPLRLHTGYGHVTIDAVTGDADISTGSGKIQVGEVTGTVAVKNANGDTLIDAATGDVRVRNSNGNIEVDRAGAGVDAKTSNGNIRLGEVIRGAITLATAAGGLDVGIAAGTAAWLELNTGFGNVLNQLENTTRPDETASTVEVRGRTGYGDIAIHRS
;
A
#
# COMPACT_ATOMS: atom_id res chain seq x y z
N MET A 1 18.80 -19.39 17.83
CA MET A 1 17.52 -19.17 17.14
C MET A 1 16.44 -19.88 17.94
N PRO A 2 15.59 -19.16 18.68
CA PRO A 2 14.39 -19.75 19.27
C PRO A 2 13.48 -20.32 18.16
N LYS A 3 13.00 -21.54 18.39
CA LYS A 3 12.09 -22.26 17.51
C LYS A 3 10.85 -22.63 18.33
N PHE A 4 9.68 -22.32 17.80
CA PHE A 4 8.39 -22.61 18.42
C PHE A 4 7.58 -23.51 17.50
N GLU A 5 6.90 -24.51 18.06
CA GLU A 5 5.94 -25.31 17.28
C GLU A 5 4.66 -24.50 17.11
N THR A 6 4.31 -24.21 15.86
CA THR A 6 3.19 -23.35 15.49
C THR A 6 2.49 -23.96 14.28
N PRO A 7 1.71 -25.04 14.46
CA PRO A 7 1.01 -25.69 13.35
C PRO A 7 -0.14 -24.84 12.78
N GLU A 8 -0.61 -23.85 13.55
CA GLU A 8 -1.63 -22.89 13.15
C GLU A 8 -1.03 -21.49 12.95
N PRO A 9 -1.65 -20.62 12.13
CA PRO A 9 -1.24 -19.23 11.97
C PRO A 9 -1.21 -18.47 13.30
N ILE A 10 -0.14 -17.71 13.52
CA ILE A 10 0.08 -16.97 14.77
C ILE A 10 -0.16 -15.47 14.61
N SER A 11 -0.17 -14.75 15.71
CA SER A 11 -0.11 -13.28 15.71
C SER A 11 1.30 -12.82 16.06
N VAL A 12 1.90 -11.99 15.21
CA VAL A 12 3.24 -11.44 15.43
C VAL A 12 3.15 -9.97 15.77
N THR A 13 3.75 -9.56 16.88
CA THR A 13 3.87 -8.17 17.30
C THR A 13 5.34 -7.77 17.38
N LEU A 14 5.72 -6.75 16.61
CA LEU A 14 7.08 -6.20 16.59
C LEU A 14 7.03 -4.78 17.13
N ASP A 15 7.80 -4.49 18.19
CA ASP A 15 7.91 -3.15 18.77
C ASP A 15 9.37 -2.83 19.08
N TYR A 16 10.02 -2.07 18.21
CA TYR A 16 11.39 -1.62 18.43
C TYR A 16 11.69 -0.33 17.65
N ALA A 17 12.78 0.35 18.01
CA ALA A 17 13.08 1.67 17.43
C ALA A 17 13.62 1.58 16.00
N VAL A 18 14.80 0.99 15.81
CA VAL A 18 15.53 1.01 14.53
C VAL A 18 15.87 -0.40 14.11
N GLY A 19 15.59 -0.76 12.86
CA GLY A 19 16.02 -2.05 12.32
C GLY A 19 15.14 -2.61 11.22
N ASN A 20 15.65 -3.60 10.51
CA ASN A 20 14.98 -4.21 9.38
C ASN A 20 14.25 -5.49 9.80
N VAL A 21 13.04 -5.67 9.28
CA VAL A 21 12.27 -6.90 9.44
C VAL A 21 12.26 -7.67 8.12
N ARG A 22 12.58 -8.96 8.19
CA ARG A 22 12.27 -9.92 7.13
C ARG A 22 11.32 -10.98 7.65
N ILE A 23 10.17 -11.12 7.01
CA ILE A 23 9.21 -12.17 7.33
C ILE A 23 9.05 -13.08 6.13
N ALA A 24 9.18 -14.39 6.35
CA ALA A 24 8.90 -15.40 5.34
C ALA A 24 7.74 -16.28 5.82
N ALA A 25 6.60 -16.15 5.15
CA ALA A 25 5.39 -16.90 5.43
C ALA A 25 5.24 -18.08 4.46
N SER A 26 5.27 -19.31 4.97
CA SER A 26 5.18 -20.53 4.15
C SER A 26 4.32 -21.60 4.82
N ASP A 27 4.09 -22.74 4.17
CA ASP A 27 3.31 -23.88 4.72
C ASP A 27 4.05 -24.66 5.83
N ARG A 28 4.96 -23.99 6.52
CA ARG A 28 5.68 -24.53 7.67
C ARG A 28 4.79 -24.62 8.90
N THR A 29 5.13 -25.54 9.79
CA THR A 29 4.42 -25.77 11.06
C THR A 29 5.24 -25.31 12.27
N ASP A 30 6.30 -24.55 12.03
CA ASP A 30 7.16 -23.98 13.06
C ASP A 30 7.37 -22.49 12.81
N THR A 31 7.67 -21.77 13.90
CA THR A 31 8.10 -20.38 13.85
C THR A 31 9.53 -20.30 14.32
N VAL A 32 10.40 -19.74 13.48
CA VAL A 32 11.82 -19.50 13.79
C VAL A 32 12.04 -17.99 13.82
N VAL A 33 12.66 -17.51 14.89
CA VAL A 33 13.03 -16.10 15.03
C VAL A 33 14.54 -16.00 15.16
N GLU A 34 15.12 -15.12 14.37
CA GLU A 34 16.50 -14.74 14.45
C GLU A 34 16.60 -13.22 14.64
N VAL A 35 17.35 -12.81 15.66
CA VAL A 35 17.65 -11.41 15.92
C VAL A 35 19.16 -11.25 15.84
N ARG A 36 19.61 -10.37 14.95
CA ARG A 36 21.03 -10.03 14.76
C ARG A 36 21.24 -8.53 14.89
N PRO A 37 22.44 -8.09 15.29
CA PRO A 37 22.81 -6.69 15.12
C PRO A 37 22.88 -6.36 13.63
N SER A 38 22.50 -5.14 13.24
CA SER A 38 22.67 -4.71 11.84
C SER A 38 24.16 -4.60 11.46
N HIS A 39 25.01 -4.17 12.39
CA HIS A 39 26.47 -4.20 12.23
C HIS A 39 27.12 -4.92 13.42
N GLU A 40 27.83 -6.02 13.15
CA GLU A 40 28.53 -6.79 14.18
C GLU A 40 29.71 -6.05 14.81
N SER A 41 30.26 -5.06 14.10
CA SER A 41 31.34 -4.19 14.60
C SER A 41 30.85 -3.00 15.43
N ASP A 42 29.54 -2.71 15.43
CA ASP A 42 28.97 -1.63 16.23
C ASP A 42 28.48 -2.18 17.57
N GLU A 43 29.17 -1.83 18.66
CA GLU A 43 28.80 -2.26 20.02
C GLU A 43 27.37 -1.87 20.40
N SER A 44 26.84 -0.77 19.85
CA SER A 44 25.48 -0.32 20.13
C SER A 44 24.42 -1.18 19.42
N ASP A 45 24.71 -1.67 18.22
CA ASP A 45 23.85 -2.63 17.51
C ASP A 45 23.91 -4.00 18.19
N VAL A 46 25.10 -4.46 18.60
CA VAL A 46 25.29 -5.71 19.35
C VAL A 46 24.51 -5.68 20.67
N GLN A 47 24.58 -4.56 21.41
CA GLN A 47 23.84 -4.40 22.64
C GLN A 47 22.32 -4.37 22.39
N ALA A 48 21.87 -3.67 21.34
CA ALA A 48 20.45 -3.61 20.98
C ALA A 48 19.89 -5.00 20.63
N ALA A 49 20.65 -5.81 19.89
CA ALA A 49 20.28 -7.20 19.58
C ALA A 49 20.19 -8.06 20.84
N ARG A 50 21.09 -7.88 21.82
CA ARG A 50 21.05 -8.61 23.11
C ARG A 50 19.90 -8.19 24.02
N GLU A 51 19.52 -6.91 23.99
CA GLU A 51 18.40 -6.38 24.76
C GLU A 51 17.03 -6.73 24.16
N THR A 52 17.01 -7.13 22.89
CA THR A 52 15.78 -7.54 22.21
C THR A 52 15.25 -8.84 22.81
N ARG A 53 14.03 -8.79 23.31
CA ARG A 53 13.32 -9.94 23.88
C ARG A 53 12.39 -10.54 22.84
N VAL A 54 12.42 -11.87 22.76
CA VAL A 54 11.54 -12.66 21.91
C VAL A 54 10.76 -13.58 22.83
N ASP A 55 9.47 -13.31 22.97
CA ASP A 55 8.56 -14.07 23.81
C ASP A 55 7.45 -14.68 22.94
N TYR A 56 7.15 -15.96 23.15
CA TYR A 56 6.04 -16.63 22.47
C TYR A 56 5.11 -17.22 23.52
N SER A 57 3.85 -16.79 23.51
CA SER A 57 2.82 -17.32 24.42
C SER A 57 1.44 -17.25 23.78
N ASN A 58 0.60 -18.27 24.00
CA ASN A 58 -0.79 -18.31 23.56
C ASN A 58 -1.00 -17.93 22.07
N GLY A 59 -0.17 -18.45 21.16
CA GLY A 59 -0.30 -18.16 19.72
C GLY A 59 0.17 -16.76 19.31
N THR A 60 0.80 -16.01 20.21
CA THR A 60 1.32 -14.67 19.95
C THR A 60 2.83 -14.64 20.13
N LEU A 61 3.55 -14.22 19.08
CA LEU A 61 4.98 -13.95 19.10
C LEU A 61 5.19 -12.44 19.29
N GLN A 62 5.86 -12.07 20.38
CA GLN A 62 6.21 -10.70 20.69
C GLN A 62 7.72 -10.50 20.60
N VAL A 63 8.15 -9.59 19.72
CA VAL A 63 9.54 -9.16 19.62
C VAL A 63 9.63 -7.71 20.08
N THR A 64 10.22 -7.49 21.25
CA THR A 64 10.36 -6.15 21.84
C THR A 64 11.83 -5.77 21.90
N GLY A 65 12.20 -4.72 21.18
CA GLY A 65 13.56 -4.16 21.19
C GLY A 65 13.66 -2.88 22.04
N PRO A 66 14.87 -2.33 22.19
CA PRO A 66 15.07 -1.10 22.93
C PRO A 66 14.35 0.07 22.24
N LYS A 67 13.56 0.81 23.02
CA LYS A 67 12.89 2.04 22.56
C LYS A 67 13.85 3.21 22.66
N ARG A 68 13.90 4.08 21.64
CA ARG A 68 14.59 5.37 21.75
C ARG A 68 13.72 6.31 22.58
N LEU A 69 13.93 6.35 23.89
CA LEU A 69 13.50 7.50 24.69
C LEU A 69 14.71 8.37 25.02
N PHE A 70 14.71 9.59 24.47
CA PHE A 70 15.62 10.69 24.84
C PHE A 70 17.13 10.39 24.72
N ASP A 71 17.59 9.97 23.54
CA ASP A 71 19.03 9.81 23.30
C ASP A 71 19.50 10.65 22.10
N PHE A 72 20.34 11.66 22.37
CA PHE A 72 21.05 12.49 21.37
C PHE A 72 22.40 11.87 20.96
N SER A 73 22.69 10.63 21.39
CA SER A 73 23.90 9.91 21.03
C SER A 73 23.89 9.45 19.56
N LYS A 74 25.07 9.38 18.94
CA LYS A 74 25.29 8.89 17.56
C LYS A 74 25.04 7.37 17.36
N LYS A 75 24.55 6.66 18.39
CA LYS A 75 24.37 5.21 18.37
C LYS A 75 23.18 4.81 17.51
N THR A 76 23.42 3.96 16.52
CA THR A 76 22.41 3.46 15.57
C THR A 76 21.40 2.58 16.28
N ARG A 77 21.87 1.61 17.09
CA ARG A 77 21.05 0.59 17.78
C ARG A 77 20.10 -0.14 16.82
N ALA A 78 20.62 -0.51 15.67
CA ALA A 78 19.86 -1.14 14.61
C ALA A 78 19.90 -2.67 14.74
N VAL A 79 18.73 -3.29 14.63
CA VAL A 79 18.57 -4.76 14.68
C VAL A 79 18.03 -5.30 13.36
N GLU A 80 18.45 -6.50 13.00
CA GLU A 80 17.87 -7.26 11.90
C GLU A 80 17.09 -8.43 12.48
N VAL A 81 15.78 -8.42 12.25
CA VAL A 81 14.86 -9.42 12.76
C VAL A 81 14.35 -10.24 11.57
N THR A 82 14.71 -11.52 11.55
CA THR A 82 14.19 -12.48 10.56
C THR A 82 13.21 -13.42 11.24
N ILE A 83 12.01 -13.52 10.69
CA ILE A 83 10.92 -14.34 11.21
C ILE A 83 10.43 -15.25 10.09
N GLU A 84 10.49 -16.53 10.37
CA GLU A 84 10.03 -17.59 9.50
C GLU A 84 8.78 -18.18 10.16
N LEU A 85 7.60 -18.04 9.56
CA LEU A 85 6.33 -18.38 10.20
C LEU A 85 5.30 -19.05 9.25
N PRO A 86 4.23 -19.68 9.78
CA PRO A 86 3.17 -20.26 8.97
C PRO A 86 2.38 -19.22 8.15
N ALA A 87 2.03 -19.57 6.92
CA ALA A 87 1.20 -18.73 6.05
C ALA A 87 -0.15 -18.38 6.71
N GLY A 88 -0.63 -17.16 6.47
CA GLY A 88 -1.85 -16.61 7.08
C GLY A 88 -1.66 -15.98 8.45
N SER A 89 -0.44 -15.96 8.99
CA SER A 89 -0.16 -15.29 10.27
C SER A 89 -0.38 -13.79 10.18
N ARG A 90 -0.82 -13.19 11.28
CA ARG A 90 -1.09 -11.77 11.40
C ARG A 90 0.17 -11.01 11.81
N LEU A 91 0.31 -9.79 11.33
CA LEU A 91 1.45 -8.92 11.62
C LEU A 91 0.98 -7.58 12.19
N ASP A 92 1.47 -7.22 13.38
CA ASP A 92 1.41 -5.85 13.90
C ASP A 92 2.84 -5.36 14.13
N ALA A 93 3.36 -4.57 13.19
CA ALA A 93 4.73 -4.08 13.21
C ALA A 93 4.75 -2.59 13.50
N HIS A 94 5.31 -2.21 14.64
CA HIS A 94 5.52 -0.84 15.08
C HIS A 94 7.02 -0.56 15.21
N LEU A 95 7.58 0.07 14.17
CA LEU A 95 8.97 0.47 14.11
C LEU A 95 9.05 2.00 14.09
N GLN A 96 10.09 2.59 14.66
CA GLN A 96 10.33 4.02 14.44
C GLN A 96 10.98 4.25 13.09
N MET A 97 12.00 3.46 12.73
CA MET A 97 12.68 3.52 11.44
C MET A 97 13.16 2.13 11.00
N GLY A 98 12.95 1.79 9.73
CA GLY A 98 13.42 0.51 9.21
C GLY A 98 12.62 0.01 8.01
N GLU A 99 13.23 -0.91 7.28
CA GLU A 99 12.57 -1.60 6.18
C GLU A 99 11.75 -2.80 6.70
N VAL A 100 10.57 -2.98 6.14
CA VAL A 100 9.76 -4.19 6.36
C VAL A 100 9.62 -4.93 5.06
N ARG A 101 10.20 -6.13 4.98
CA ARG A 101 10.08 -7.02 3.84
C ARG A 101 9.36 -8.29 4.24
N THR A 102 8.33 -8.65 3.49
CA THR A 102 7.58 -9.88 3.72
C THR A 102 7.46 -10.68 2.43
N THR A 103 7.64 -11.99 2.52
CA THR A 103 7.44 -12.94 1.43
C THR A 103 6.40 -13.99 1.82
N GLY A 104 5.72 -14.51 0.81
CA GLY A 104 4.58 -15.41 0.98
C GLY A 104 3.31 -14.73 1.47
N ARG A 105 2.34 -15.53 1.90
CA ARG A 105 0.99 -15.06 2.25
C ARG A 105 0.88 -14.77 3.75
N LEU A 106 0.76 -13.50 4.09
CA LEU A 106 0.33 -13.06 5.41
C LEU A 106 -1.20 -12.95 5.50
N GLY A 107 -1.71 -13.00 6.73
CA GLY A 107 -3.07 -12.59 7.05
C GLY A 107 -3.14 -11.08 7.24
N ASP A 108 -3.96 -10.63 8.18
CA ASP A 108 -4.12 -9.21 8.50
C ASP A 108 -2.77 -8.57 8.88
N SER A 109 -2.45 -7.44 8.24
CA SER A 109 -1.18 -6.74 8.46
C SER A 109 -1.40 -5.28 8.83
N LYS A 110 -0.83 -4.87 9.96
CA LYS A 110 -0.79 -3.50 10.44
C LYS A 110 0.66 -3.09 10.61
N ILE A 111 1.11 -2.11 9.83
CA ILE A 111 2.51 -1.72 9.76
C ILE A 111 2.60 -0.21 9.96
N LYS A 112 3.39 0.19 10.95
CA LYS A 112 3.78 1.56 11.19
C LYS A 112 5.30 1.61 11.26
N THR A 113 5.92 2.25 10.28
CA THR A 113 7.38 2.42 10.25
C THR A 113 7.74 3.74 9.59
N THR A 114 9.03 4.06 9.56
CA THR A 114 9.54 5.07 8.66
C THR A 114 10.67 4.45 7.84
N GLY A 115 10.38 4.11 6.59
CA GLY A 115 11.24 3.33 5.72
C GLY A 115 10.47 2.65 4.59
N ASN A 116 11.20 1.87 3.80
CA ASN A 116 10.64 1.12 2.69
C ASN A 116 9.81 -0.07 3.20
N ILE A 117 8.75 -0.40 2.47
CA ILE A 117 7.89 -1.54 2.78
C ILE A 117 7.69 -2.34 1.50
N LEU A 118 8.05 -3.62 1.54
CA LEU A 118 7.84 -4.58 0.47
C LEU A 118 7.00 -5.74 0.99
N LEU A 119 5.77 -5.87 0.50
CA LEU A 119 4.87 -6.98 0.85
C LEU A 119 4.54 -7.78 -0.41
N GLU A 120 4.79 -9.08 -0.38
CA GLU A 120 4.36 -9.94 -1.49
C GLU A 120 2.83 -10.13 -1.44
N ARG A 121 2.31 -10.80 -0.41
CA ARG A 121 0.87 -11.06 -0.28
C ARG A 121 0.40 -10.89 1.14
N THR A 122 -0.69 -10.16 1.33
CA THR A 122 -1.28 -9.94 2.65
C THR A 122 -2.80 -10.00 2.62
N GLY A 123 -3.42 -10.20 3.77
CA GLY A 123 -4.86 -10.01 3.97
C GLY A 123 -5.21 -8.52 4.01
N PRO A 124 -6.23 -8.09 4.78
CA PRO A 124 -6.49 -6.69 5.03
C PRO A 124 -5.25 -5.95 5.55
N LEU A 125 -4.94 -4.80 4.95
CA LEU A 125 -3.73 -4.04 5.20
C LEU A 125 -4.04 -2.66 5.78
N ARG A 126 -3.36 -2.31 6.87
CA ARG A 126 -3.25 -0.93 7.36
C ARG A 126 -1.78 -0.53 7.44
N LEU A 127 -1.38 0.43 6.63
CA LEU A 127 0.00 0.84 6.48
C LEU A 127 0.14 2.34 6.73
N HIS A 128 1.06 2.71 7.61
CA HIS A 128 1.47 4.09 7.82
C HIS A 128 2.98 4.21 7.76
N THR A 129 3.49 5.01 6.82
CA THR A 129 4.91 5.33 6.76
C THR A 129 5.17 6.82 6.53
N GLY A 130 6.18 7.38 7.19
CA GLY A 130 6.51 8.81 7.02
C GLY A 130 7.28 9.09 5.73
N TYR A 131 8.20 8.20 5.37
CA TYR A 131 8.99 8.25 4.15
C TYR A 131 9.35 6.84 3.71
N GLY A 132 9.51 6.64 2.40
CA GLY A 132 9.96 5.38 1.82
C GLY A 132 9.01 4.86 0.74
N HIS A 133 9.53 3.97 -0.10
CA HIS A 133 8.76 3.32 -1.15
C HIS A 133 7.91 2.20 -0.55
N VAL A 134 6.65 2.14 -1.00
CA VAL A 134 5.73 1.07 -0.64
C VAL A 134 5.44 0.26 -1.88
N THR A 135 5.78 -1.02 -1.86
CA THR A 135 5.49 -1.97 -2.93
C THR A 135 4.73 -3.14 -2.33
N ILE A 136 3.54 -3.41 -2.85
CA ILE A 136 2.66 -4.47 -2.38
C ILE A 136 2.17 -5.25 -3.61
N ASP A 137 2.46 -6.54 -3.72
CA ASP A 137 2.09 -7.27 -4.95
C ASP A 137 0.60 -7.67 -4.94
N ALA A 138 0.06 -8.15 -3.82
CA ALA A 138 -1.37 -8.44 -3.70
C ALA A 138 -1.95 -8.28 -2.28
N VAL A 139 -3.19 -7.79 -2.22
CA VAL A 139 -3.99 -7.63 -0.99
C VAL A 139 -5.31 -8.38 -1.11
N THR A 140 -5.51 -9.34 -0.20
CA THR A 140 -6.77 -10.09 -0.06
C THR A 140 -7.67 -9.42 0.98
N GLY A 141 -8.47 -8.44 0.56
CA GLY A 141 -9.31 -7.61 1.42
C GLY A 141 -9.10 -6.12 1.17
N ASP A 142 -9.39 -5.31 2.18
CA ASP A 142 -9.25 -3.85 2.11
C ASP A 142 -7.81 -3.40 2.39
N ALA A 143 -7.36 -2.34 1.71
CA ALA A 143 -6.07 -1.70 1.92
C ALA A 143 -6.24 -0.23 2.33
N ASP A 144 -5.71 0.17 3.49
CA ASP A 144 -5.59 1.56 3.94
C ASP A 144 -4.10 1.92 4.07
N ILE A 145 -3.62 2.78 3.17
CA ILE A 145 -2.21 3.12 3.02
C ILE A 145 -2.06 4.64 3.16
N SER A 146 -1.24 5.06 4.12
CA SER A 146 -0.89 6.45 4.35
C SER A 146 0.61 6.62 4.30
N THR A 147 1.13 7.39 3.33
CA THR A 147 2.55 7.77 3.26
C THR A 147 2.76 9.28 3.25
N GLY A 148 3.85 9.73 3.89
CA GLY A 148 4.25 11.14 3.85
C GLY A 148 5.09 11.50 2.60
N SER A 149 5.92 10.58 2.13
CA SER A 149 6.71 10.78 0.92
C SER A 149 7.22 9.45 0.38
N GLY A 150 7.10 9.23 -0.92
CA GLY A 150 7.59 8.04 -1.60
C GLY A 150 6.64 7.57 -2.71
N LYS A 151 7.16 6.70 -3.58
CA LYS A 151 6.35 6.01 -4.59
C LYS A 151 5.55 4.89 -3.90
N ILE A 152 4.27 4.81 -4.23
CA ILE A 152 3.39 3.71 -3.83
C ILE A 152 3.09 2.88 -5.08
N GLN A 153 3.31 1.58 -5.00
CA GLN A 153 2.91 0.60 -6.01
C GLN A 153 2.11 -0.49 -5.30
N VAL A 154 0.85 -0.64 -5.71
CA VAL A 154 -0.04 -1.70 -5.23
C VAL A 154 -0.45 -2.51 -6.44
N GLY A 155 -0.23 -3.82 -6.42
CA GLY A 155 -0.66 -4.70 -7.49
C GLY A 155 -2.16 -4.96 -7.42
N GLU A 156 -2.54 -6.20 -7.13
CA GLU A 156 -3.95 -6.62 -7.13
C GLU A 156 -4.61 -6.47 -5.75
N VAL A 157 -5.78 -5.83 -5.70
CA VAL A 157 -6.60 -5.70 -4.50
C VAL A 157 -8.02 -6.22 -4.72
N THR A 158 -8.41 -7.18 -3.90
CA THR A 158 -9.74 -7.83 -3.95
C THR A 158 -10.83 -7.08 -3.19
N GLY A 159 -10.47 -6.03 -2.44
CA GLY A 159 -11.40 -5.18 -1.69
C GLY A 159 -11.25 -3.71 -2.05
N THR A 160 -11.55 -2.85 -1.08
CA THR A 160 -11.47 -1.39 -1.20
C THR A 160 -10.04 -0.91 -1.00
N VAL A 161 -9.61 0.08 -1.79
CA VAL A 161 -8.28 0.70 -1.67
C VAL A 161 -8.44 2.15 -1.24
N ALA A 162 -7.81 2.53 -0.12
CA ALA A 162 -7.71 3.90 0.35
C ALA A 162 -6.23 4.28 0.45
N VAL A 163 -5.79 5.23 -0.38
CA VAL A 163 -4.40 5.73 -0.38
C VAL A 163 -4.38 7.21 -0.07
N LYS A 164 -3.49 7.61 0.83
CA LYS A 164 -3.12 9.01 1.08
C LYS A 164 -1.62 9.15 0.91
N ASN A 165 -1.20 9.95 -0.05
CA ASN A 165 0.21 10.26 -0.27
C ASN A 165 0.43 11.77 -0.29
N ALA A 166 1.32 12.30 0.56
CA ALA A 166 1.67 13.71 0.44
C ALA A 166 2.59 13.98 -0.76
N ASN A 167 3.57 13.12 -1.05
CA ASN A 167 4.52 13.34 -2.15
C ASN A 167 4.93 12.02 -2.82
N GLY A 168 4.80 11.95 -4.14
CA GLY A 168 5.22 10.81 -4.95
C GLY A 168 4.07 10.18 -5.71
N ASP A 169 4.41 9.36 -6.70
CA ASP A 169 3.43 8.73 -7.56
C ASP A 169 2.74 7.56 -6.85
N THR A 170 1.48 7.33 -7.20
CA THR A 170 0.67 6.22 -6.72
C THR A 170 0.20 5.42 -7.92
N LEU A 171 0.63 4.16 -7.98
CA LEU A 171 0.24 3.21 -9.01
C LEU A 171 -0.54 2.08 -8.36
N ILE A 172 -1.71 1.77 -8.91
CA ILE A 172 -2.57 0.66 -8.51
C ILE A 172 -2.86 -0.18 -9.75
N ASP A 173 -2.40 -1.42 -9.80
CA ASP A 173 -2.54 -2.26 -10.99
C ASP A 173 -4.00 -2.71 -11.16
N ALA A 174 -4.62 -3.27 -10.11
CA ALA A 174 -6.02 -3.66 -10.18
C ALA A 174 -6.73 -3.56 -8.83
N ALA A 175 -7.93 -3.00 -8.84
CA ALA A 175 -8.82 -3.02 -7.68
C ALA A 175 -10.22 -3.47 -8.08
N THR A 176 -10.76 -4.45 -7.36
CA THR A 176 -12.12 -4.95 -7.61
C THR A 176 -13.19 -4.18 -6.82
N GLY A 177 -12.84 -3.62 -5.66
CA GLY A 177 -13.66 -2.71 -4.87
C GLY A 177 -13.41 -1.25 -5.20
N ASP A 178 -13.97 -0.35 -4.37
CA ASP A 178 -13.82 1.09 -4.59
C ASP A 178 -12.38 1.57 -4.35
N VAL A 179 -11.92 2.51 -5.17
CA VAL A 179 -10.59 3.11 -5.06
C VAL A 179 -10.73 4.56 -4.62
N ARG A 180 -10.05 4.93 -3.52
CA ARG A 180 -9.98 6.30 -3.04
C ARG A 180 -8.52 6.71 -2.89
N VAL A 181 -8.05 7.62 -3.74
CA VAL A 181 -6.67 8.11 -3.70
C VAL A 181 -6.65 9.61 -3.46
N ARG A 182 -5.86 10.05 -2.48
CA ARG A 182 -5.61 11.47 -2.23
C ARG A 182 -4.12 11.74 -2.22
N ASN A 183 -3.67 12.38 -3.28
CA ASN A 183 -2.31 12.87 -3.39
C ASN A 183 -2.26 14.40 -3.19
N SER A 184 -1.16 14.91 -2.65
CA SER A 184 -0.88 16.35 -2.75
C SER A 184 -0.03 16.62 -3.99
N ASN A 185 1.10 15.93 -4.12
CA ASN A 185 2.01 16.05 -5.25
C ASN A 185 2.39 14.68 -5.80
N GLY A 186 2.19 14.47 -7.09
CA GLY A 186 2.48 13.21 -7.78
C GLY A 186 1.31 12.74 -8.63
N ASN A 187 1.62 11.86 -9.57
CA ASN A 187 0.64 11.26 -10.46
C ASN A 187 -0.13 10.14 -9.74
N ILE A 188 -1.37 9.94 -10.16
CA ILE A 188 -2.18 8.80 -9.76
C ILE A 188 -2.45 7.98 -11.02
N GLU A 189 -2.05 6.72 -11.01
CA GLU A 189 -2.32 5.76 -12.07
C GLU A 189 -3.07 4.56 -11.49
N VAL A 190 -4.21 4.23 -12.07
CA VAL A 190 -4.98 3.02 -11.74
C VAL A 190 -5.21 2.27 -13.04
N ASP A 191 -4.57 1.13 -13.22
CA ASP A 191 -4.63 0.41 -14.49
C ASP A 191 -6.01 -0.22 -14.70
N ARG A 192 -6.56 -0.91 -13.70
CA ARG A 192 -7.93 -1.47 -13.75
C ARG A 192 -8.76 -1.17 -12.50
N ALA A 193 -9.91 -0.52 -12.70
CA ALA A 193 -10.89 -0.25 -11.66
C ALA A 193 -12.20 -1.02 -11.92
N GLY A 194 -12.51 -1.99 -11.05
CA GLY A 194 -13.73 -2.81 -11.11
C GLY A 194 -14.98 -2.18 -10.48
N ALA A 195 -14.81 -1.09 -9.73
CA ALA A 195 -15.88 -0.34 -9.07
C ALA A 195 -15.58 1.18 -9.09
N GLY A 196 -16.14 1.94 -8.14
CA GLY A 196 -16.01 3.40 -8.11
C GLY A 196 -14.60 3.89 -7.82
N VAL A 197 -14.28 5.11 -8.27
CA VAL A 197 -12.98 5.74 -8.08
C VAL A 197 -13.17 7.19 -7.60
N ASP A 198 -12.60 7.56 -6.45
CA ASP A 198 -12.46 8.94 -5.96
C ASP A 198 -10.96 9.27 -5.89
N ALA A 199 -10.40 9.82 -6.96
CA ALA A 199 -8.99 10.17 -7.05
C ALA A 199 -8.80 11.68 -7.14
N LYS A 200 -8.00 12.22 -6.23
CA LYS A 200 -7.72 13.65 -6.14
C LYS A 200 -6.22 13.90 -5.97
N THR A 201 -5.66 14.78 -6.78
CA THR A 201 -4.30 15.29 -6.58
C THR A 201 -4.30 16.81 -6.62
N SER A 202 -3.33 17.49 -6.02
CA SER A 202 -3.20 18.95 -6.23
C SER A 202 -2.32 19.24 -7.43
N ASN A 203 -1.18 18.56 -7.53
CA ASN A 203 -0.24 18.66 -8.64
C ASN A 203 0.10 17.27 -9.17
N GLY A 204 -0.30 16.99 -10.40
CA GLY A 204 -0.06 15.70 -11.06
C GLY A 204 -1.21 15.30 -11.97
N ASN A 205 -0.91 14.37 -12.86
CA ASN A 205 -1.88 13.78 -13.75
C ASN A 205 -2.63 12.65 -13.03
N ILE A 206 -3.88 12.41 -13.43
CA ILE A 206 -4.63 11.24 -13.01
C ILE A 206 -4.93 10.41 -14.26
N ARG A 207 -4.50 9.15 -14.26
CA ARG A 207 -4.74 8.20 -15.33
C ARG A 207 -5.49 7.00 -14.80
N LEU A 208 -6.62 6.70 -15.42
CA LEU A 208 -7.34 5.44 -15.23
C LEU A 208 -7.24 4.65 -16.54
N GLY A 209 -6.59 3.50 -16.52
CA GLY A 209 -6.39 2.66 -17.71
C GLY A 209 -7.71 2.08 -18.22
N GLU A 210 -8.42 1.36 -17.35
CA GLU A 210 -9.69 0.71 -17.66
C GLU A 210 -10.66 0.84 -16.48
N VAL A 211 -11.81 1.47 -16.72
CA VAL A 211 -12.93 1.53 -15.78
C VAL A 211 -14.08 0.68 -16.27
N ILE A 212 -14.53 -0.25 -15.43
CA ILE A 212 -15.59 -1.21 -15.77
C ILE A 212 -16.99 -0.64 -15.46
N ARG A 213 -17.19 -0.09 -14.26
CA ARG A 213 -18.49 0.37 -13.75
C ARG A 213 -18.35 1.30 -12.54
N GLY A 214 -19.43 1.99 -12.18
CA GLY A 214 -19.54 2.75 -10.93
C GLY A 214 -19.40 4.26 -11.13
N ALA A 215 -19.22 4.98 -10.03
CA ALA A 215 -19.05 6.43 -10.02
C ALA A 215 -17.57 6.81 -9.91
N ILE A 216 -17.10 7.61 -10.85
CA ILE A 216 -15.72 8.05 -11.01
C ILE A 216 -15.69 9.56 -10.78
N THR A 217 -14.98 9.99 -9.74
CA THR A 217 -14.75 11.39 -9.42
C THR A 217 -13.25 11.65 -9.44
N LEU A 218 -12.82 12.46 -10.41
CA LEU A 218 -11.42 12.85 -10.60
C LEU A 218 -11.28 14.34 -10.41
N ALA A 219 -10.29 14.77 -9.62
CA ALA A 219 -9.97 16.18 -9.48
C ALA A 219 -8.46 16.44 -9.39
N THR A 220 -7.96 17.38 -10.20
CA THR A 220 -6.60 17.92 -10.09
C THR A 220 -6.58 19.44 -10.18
N ALA A 221 -5.68 20.13 -9.47
CA ALA A 221 -5.54 21.58 -9.62
C ALA A 221 -4.62 21.91 -10.81
N ALA A 222 -3.52 21.17 -10.96
CA ALA A 222 -2.61 21.26 -12.10
C ALA A 222 -2.19 19.86 -12.58
N GLY A 223 -2.67 19.48 -13.75
CA GLY A 223 -2.43 18.19 -14.40
C GLY A 223 -3.56 17.78 -15.34
N GLY A 224 -3.28 16.81 -16.21
CA GLY A 224 -4.26 16.22 -17.11
C GLY A 224 -5.04 15.07 -16.46
N LEU A 225 -6.20 14.78 -17.02
CA LEU A 225 -6.99 13.59 -16.73
C LEU A 225 -7.01 12.70 -17.95
N ASP A 226 -6.72 11.42 -17.78
CA ASP A 226 -6.80 10.40 -18.83
C ASP A 226 -7.65 9.23 -18.31
N VAL A 227 -8.73 8.90 -19.00
CA VAL A 227 -9.68 7.88 -18.56
C VAL A 227 -10.06 6.95 -19.70
N GLY A 228 -9.64 5.70 -19.59
CA GLY A 228 -10.10 4.61 -20.44
C GLY A 228 -11.36 3.95 -19.86
N ILE A 229 -12.39 3.86 -20.69
CA ILE A 229 -13.65 3.18 -20.37
C ILE A 229 -13.67 1.80 -21.01
N ALA A 230 -14.02 0.77 -20.25
CA ALA A 230 -14.13 -0.60 -20.76
C ALA A 230 -15.10 -0.70 -21.95
N ALA A 231 -14.81 -1.61 -22.88
CA ALA A 231 -15.67 -1.87 -24.03
C ALA A 231 -17.06 -2.37 -23.58
N GLY A 232 -18.12 -1.89 -24.23
CA GLY A 232 -19.50 -2.26 -23.86
C GLY A 232 -20.06 -1.55 -22.63
N THR A 233 -19.28 -0.69 -21.96
CA THR A 233 -19.78 0.15 -20.86
C THR A 233 -20.30 1.49 -21.40
N ALA A 234 -21.50 1.87 -20.98
CA ALA A 234 -22.07 3.19 -21.28
C ALA A 234 -21.57 4.22 -20.25
N ALA A 235 -21.08 5.37 -20.74
CA ALA A 235 -20.50 6.40 -19.89
C ALA A 235 -21.35 7.68 -19.90
N TRP A 236 -21.66 8.20 -18.72
CA TRP A 236 -22.17 9.55 -18.54
C TRP A 236 -21.01 10.45 -18.12
N LEU A 237 -20.82 11.58 -18.81
CA LEU A 237 -19.62 12.42 -18.65
C LEU A 237 -19.99 13.83 -18.21
N GLU A 238 -19.38 14.27 -17.10
CA GLU A 238 -19.35 15.66 -16.64
C GLU A 238 -17.89 16.09 -16.51
N LEU A 239 -17.38 16.78 -17.52
CA LEU A 239 -15.96 17.13 -17.64
C LEU A 239 -15.78 18.64 -17.64
N ASN A 240 -14.92 19.14 -16.76
CA ASN A 240 -14.64 20.57 -16.62
C ASN A 240 -13.14 20.83 -16.52
N THR A 241 -12.60 21.61 -17.45
CA THR A 241 -11.24 22.16 -17.37
C THR A 241 -11.30 23.68 -17.29
N GLY A 242 -10.50 24.28 -16.40
CA GLY A 242 -10.34 25.73 -16.35
C GLY A 242 -9.51 26.25 -17.52
N PHE A 243 -8.37 25.61 -17.77
CA PHE A 243 -7.46 25.91 -18.88
C PHE A 243 -6.94 24.60 -19.49
N GLY A 244 -7.42 24.28 -20.69
CA GLY A 244 -7.06 23.08 -21.44
C GLY A 244 -8.17 22.67 -22.41
N ASN A 245 -8.04 21.49 -22.99
CA ASN A 245 -8.99 20.92 -23.93
C ASN A 245 -9.63 19.64 -23.38
N VAL A 246 -10.86 19.36 -23.82
CA VAL A 246 -11.52 18.08 -23.55
C VAL A 246 -11.58 17.30 -24.86
N LEU A 247 -10.90 16.16 -24.90
CA LEU A 247 -10.94 15.21 -26.01
C LEU A 247 -11.78 14.00 -25.60
N ASN A 248 -12.97 13.89 -26.18
CA ASN A 248 -13.82 12.71 -26.03
C ASN A 248 -13.76 11.88 -27.31
N GLN A 249 -13.23 10.67 -27.21
CA GLN A 249 -13.14 9.70 -28.32
C GLN A 249 -14.18 8.59 -28.21
N LEU A 250 -15.14 8.67 -27.28
CA LEU A 250 -16.23 7.71 -27.19
C LEU A 250 -17.24 7.94 -28.31
N GLU A 251 -17.72 6.84 -28.90
CA GLU A 251 -18.86 6.88 -29.79
C GLU A 251 -20.13 7.28 -29.01
N ASN A 252 -20.87 8.25 -29.55
CA ASN A 252 -22.13 8.67 -28.96
C ASN A 252 -23.18 7.56 -29.12
N THR A 253 -23.68 7.03 -28.01
CA THR A 253 -24.87 6.18 -28.00
C THR A 253 -26.04 6.92 -27.37
N THR A 254 -27.22 6.85 -27.98
CA THR A 254 -28.46 7.48 -27.51
C THR A 254 -29.15 6.69 -26.40
N ARG A 255 -28.77 5.43 -26.16
CA ARG A 255 -29.29 4.60 -25.06
C ARG A 255 -28.28 3.50 -24.72
N PRO A 256 -27.94 3.27 -23.44
CA PRO A 256 -27.27 2.04 -23.05
C PRO A 256 -28.13 0.84 -23.46
N ASP A 257 -27.53 -0.23 -23.99
CA ASP A 257 -28.21 -1.53 -24.03
C ASP A 257 -28.57 -1.93 -22.59
N GLU A 258 -29.74 -2.54 -22.36
CA GLU A 258 -30.25 -2.84 -21.01
C GLU A 258 -29.33 -3.74 -20.16
N THR A 259 -28.35 -4.39 -20.79
CA THR A 259 -27.35 -5.26 -20.16
C THR A 259 -25.96 -4.62 -20.03
N ALA A 260 -25.78 -3.38 -20.47
CA ALA A 260 -24.49 -2.68 -20.43
C ALA A 260 -24.19 -2.17 -19.01
N SER A 261 -22.98 -2.42 -18.52
CA SER A 261 -22.47 -1.74 -17.34
C SER A 261 -22.50 -0.22 -17.57
N THR A 262 -22.85 0.55 -16.55
CA THR A 262 -22.85 2.01 -16.61
C THR A 262 -21.75 2.60 -15.75
N VAL A 263 -21.11 3.66 -16.24
CA VAL A 263 -20.11 4.44 -15.51
C VAL A 263 -20.47 5.91 -15.54
N GLU A 264 -20.39 6.57 -14.40
CA GLU A 264 -20.58 8.01 -14.27
C GLU A 264 -19.21 8.66 -14.03
N VAL A 265 -18.75 9.49 -14.95
CA VAL A 265 -17.42 10.13 -14.87
C VAL A 265 -17.58 11.62 -14.64
N ARG A 266 -17.15 12.08 -13.48
CA ARG A 266 -17.02 13.49 -13.11
C ARG A 266 -15.55 13.86 -13.02
N GLY A 267 -15.05 14.55 -14.03
CA GLY A 267 -13.64 14.94 -14.14
C GLY A 267 -13.46 16.45 -14.06
N ARG A 268 -12.63 16.93 -13.13
CA ARG A 268 -12.31 18.35 -13.01
C ARG A 268 -10.80 18.59 -12.99
N THR A 269 -10.33 19.50 -13.83
CA THR A 269 -8.95 20.02 -13.76
C THR A 269 -8.92 21.55 -13.76
N GLY A 270 -8.02 22.15 -12.99
CA GLY A 270 -7.76 23.60 -13.05
C GLY A 270 -6.96 23.98 -14.29
N TYR A 271 -5.87 23.25 -14.52
CA TYR A 271 -4.95 23.43 -15.64
C TYR A 271 -4.55 22.06 -16.20
N GLY A 272 -4.91 21.79 -17.44
CA GLY A 272 -4.59 20.53 -18.12
C GLY A 272 -5.71 20.06 -19.04
N ASP A 273 -5.36 19.10 -19.90
CA ASP A 273 -6.30 18.48 -20.81
C ASP A 273 -7.03 17.31 -20.14
N ILE A 274 -8.24 17.01 -20.62
CA ILE A 274 -9.01 15.83 -20.23
C ILE A 274 -9.17 14.97 -21.48
N ALA A 275 -8.70 13.72 -21.44
CA ALA A 275 -8.89 12.73 -22.48
C ALA A 275 -9.78 11.60 -21.96
N ILE A 276 -10.83 11.25 -22.72
CA ILE A 276 -11.65 10.06 -22.49
C ILE A 276 -11.59 9.19 -23.74
N HIS A 277 -11.23 7.93 -23.57
CA HIS A 277 -11.11 6.97 -24.67
C HIS A 277 -11.63 5.59 -24.28
N ARG A 278 -11.67 4.67 -25.25
CA ARG A 278 -11.88 3.24 -24.97
C ARG A 278 -10.55 2.61 -24.58
N SER A 279 -10.56 1.77 -23.53
CA SER A 279 -9.39 0.96 -23.18
C SER A 279 -9.13 -0.14 -24.20
#